data_AF-A0A9Q0ED04-F1
#
_entry.id   AF-A0A9Q0ED04-F1
#
_cell.length_a   1.000
_cell.length_b   1.000
_cell.length_c   1.000
_cell.angle_alpha   90.00
_cell.angle_beta   90.00
_cell.angle_gamma   90.00
#
_symmetry.space_group_name_H-M   'P 1'
#
loop_
_entity.id
_entity.type
_entity.pdbx_description
1 polymer ?
#
loop_
_entity_poly.entity_id
_entity_poly.type
_entity_poly.pdbx_seq_one_letter_code
_entity_poly.pdbx_strand_id
1 'polypeptide(L)'
;MLDPWSALAMVSVGQIPPQRRRSGGICIAQSLKIPHDHKPSDFDKIIHLLLDTRYARAIVIFASDEDISKRADQLGHFLWIGSDSWGAKTSPINQLEDAAVGAVTILPKRATIS
;
A
#
# COMPACT_ATOMS: atom_id res chain seq x y z
N MET A 1 -13.72 -14.19 0.75
CA MET A 1 -12.44 -14.92 0.56
C MET A 1 -11.39 -14.06 1.23
N LEU A 2 -11.00 -14.41 2.45
CA LEU A 2 -10.07 -13.62 3.27
C LEU A 2 -8.66 -13.82 2.71
N ASP A 3 -8.01 -12.74 2.30
CA ASP A 3 -6.67 -12.80 1.69
C ASP A 3 -5.62 -13.12 2.76
N PRO A 4 -4.93 -14.28 2.72
CA PRO A 4 -3.92 -14.65 3.72
C PRO A 4 -2.62 -13.83 3.61
N TRP A 5 -2.59 -12.85 2.71
CA TRP A 5 -1.43 -12.05 2.32
C TRP A 5 -1.65 -10.54 2.53
N SER A 6 -2.33 -10.13 3.60
CA SER A 6 -2.47 -8.70 3.95
C SER A 6 -1.12 -8.07 4.37
N ALA A 7 -0.24 -7.87 3.40
CA ALA A 7 1.10 -7.32 3.57
C ALA A 7 1.15 -5.94 2.94
N LEU A 8 1.63 -4.98 3.72
CA LEU A 8 1.99 -3.65 3.28
C LEU A 8 3.48 -3.66 2.98
N ALA A 9 3.86 -3.44 1.72
CA ALA A 9 5.26 -3.34 1.32
C ALA A 9 5.60 -1.89 0.98
N MET A 10 6.56 -1.30 1.68
CA MET A 10 7.12 0.00 1.31
C MET A 10 8.18 -0.16 0.26
N VAL A 11 8.10 0.66 -0.78
CA VAL A 11 9.04 0.65 -1.88
C VAL A 11 9.82 1.97 -1.89
N SER A 12 11.14 1.86 -1.87
CA SER A 12 12.04 2.97 -2.12
C SER A 12 12.55 2.91 -3.56
N VAL A 13 12.21 3.94 -4.33
CA VAL A 13 12.80 4.20 -5.64
C VAL A 13 13.76 5.38 -5.45
N GLY A 14 15.05 5.08 -5.32
CA GLY A 14 16.11 6.03 -4.99
C GLY A 14 17.50 5.39 -5.11
N GLN A 15 18.58 6.08 -4.71
CA GLN A 15 19.96 5.56 -4.75
C GLN A 15 20.11 4.33 -3.84
N ILE A 16 19.70 3.17 -4.34
CA ILE A 16 19.94 1.88 -3.72
C ILE A 16 21.46 1.63 -3.84
N PRO A 17 22.20 1.41 -2.74
CA PRO A 17 23.59 1.01 -2.84
C PRO A 17 23.68 -0.22 -3.76
N PRO A 18 24.66 -0.29 -4.67
CA PRO A 18 24.69 -1.25 -5.78
C PRO A 18 24.47 -2.71 -5.35
N GLN A 19 24.89 -3.04 -4.12
CA GLN A 19 24.76 -4.34 -3.48
C GLN A 19 23.32 -4.80 -3.17
N ARG A 20 22.33 -3.89 -3.17
CA ARG A 20 20.93 -4.19 -2.79
C ARG A 20 19.91 -4.01 -3.91
N ARG A 21 20.37 -3.75 -5.13
CA ARG A 21 19.49 -3.62 -6.30
C ARG A 21 18.99 -5.01 -6.72
N ARG A 22 17.68 -5.26 -6.58
CA ARG A 22 17.04 -6.38 -7.27
C ARG A 22 16.89 -6.05 -8.75
N SER A 23 16.84 -7.08 -9.60
CA SER A 23 16.55 -6.95 -11.03
C SER A 23 15.31 -6.07 -11.23
N GLY A 24 15.47 -4.92 -11.88
CA GLY A 24 14.39 -3.92 -12.06
C GLY A 24 14.61 -2.58 -11.35
N GLY A 25 15.68 -2.41 -10.55
CA GLY A 25 16.02 -1.11 -9.95
C GLY A 25 15.11 -0.69 -8.80
N ILE A 26 14.32 -1.62 -8.27
CA ILE A 26 13.37 -1.40 -7.18
C ILE A 26 13.88 -2.15 -5.94
N CYS A 27 13.76 -1.53 -4.77
CA CYS A 27 14.03 -2.16 -3.47
C CYS A 27 12.81 -2.02 -2.56
N ILE A 28 12.52 -3.09 -1.81
CA ILE A 28 11.54 -3.05 -0.73
C ILE A 28 12.29 -2.54 0.50
N ALA A 29 11.93 -1.33 0.96
CA ALA A 29 12.55 -0.74 2.14
C ALA A 29 12.09 -1.44 3.41
N GLN A 30 10.80 -1.81 3.47
CA GLN A 30 10.20 -2.48 4.60
C GLN A 30 8.96 -3.27 4.16
N SER A 31 8.73 -4.42 4.80
CA SER A 31 7.50 -5.20 4.63
C SER A 31 6.84 -5.36 5.99
N LEU A 32 5.59 -4.93 6.09
CA LEU A 32 4.75 -4.99 7.29
C LEU A 32 3.54 -5.88 6.99
N LYS A 33 3.01 -6.54 8.02
CA LYS A 33 1.81 -7.37 7.90
C LYS A 33 0.72 -6.80 8.80
N ILE A 34 -0.49 -6.68 8.26
CA ILE A 34 -1.67 -6.30 9.04
C ILE A 34 -2.20 -7.58 9.71
N PRO A 35 -2.30 -7.62 11.05
CA PRO A 35 -2.92 -8.74 11.74
C PRO A 35 -4.39 -8.92 11.34
N HIS A 36 -4.89 -10.16 11.37
CA HIS A 36 -6.29 -10.43 11.04
C HIS A 36 -7.26 -9.81 12.07
N ASP A 37 -6.92 -9.87 13.36
CA ASP A 37 -7.68 -9.23 14.46
C ASP A 37 -7.02 -7.90 14.86
N HIS A 38 -6.76 -7.06 13.87
CA HIS A 38 -6.05 -5.80 14.08
C HIS A 38 -6.91 -4.84 14.90
N LYS A 39 -6.25 -4.10 15.80
CA LYS A 39 -6.86 -2.98 16.52
C LYS A 39 -6.45 -1.67 15.86
N PRO A 40 -7.17 -0.56 16.11
CA PRO A 40 -6.74 0.76 15.65
C PRO A 40 -5.27 1.08 15.97
N SER A 41 -4.78 0.63 17.13
CA SER A 41 -3.41 0.82 17.58
C SER A 41 -2.35 0.00 16.82
N ASP A 42 -2.73 -1.09 16.14
CA ASP A 42 -1.81 -1.84 15.30
C ASP A 42 -1.52 -1.08 13.99
N PHE A 43 -2.53 -0.35 13.49
CA PHE A 43 -2.32 0.55 12.35
C PHE A 43 -1.45 1.74 12.72
N ASP A 44 -1.61 2.32 13.90
CA ASP A 44 -0.77 3.45 14.34
C ASP A 44 0.70 3.02 14.41
N LYS A 45 0.98 1.81 14.93
CA LYS A 45 2.34 1.23 14.90
C LYS A 45 2.84 1.06 13.47
N ILE A 46 2.02 0.52 12.58
CA ILE A 46 2.38 0.37 11.16
C ILE A 46 2.73 1.73 10.58
N ILE A 47 1.90 2.76 10.77
CA ILE A 47 2.13 4.10 10.23
C ILE A 47 3.41 4.73 10.77
N HIS A 48 3.67 4.60 12.07
CA HIS A 48 4.93 5.07 12.64
C HIS A 48 6.14 4.39 12.00
N LEU A 49 6.08 3.07 11.78
CA LEU A 49 7.12 2.33 11.08
C LEU A 49 7.27 2.77 9.61
N LEU A 50 6.17 3.09 8.94
CA LEU A 50 6.20 3.59 7.58
C LEU A 50 6.87 4.96 7.49
N LEU A 51 6.47 5.89 8.36
CA LEU A 51 7.00 7.26 8.39
C LEU A 51 8.49 7.32 8.78
N ASP A 52 8.99 6.34 9.53
CA ASP A 52 10.43 6.23 9.86
C ASP A 52 11.29 5.92 8.61
N THR A 53 10.70 5.33 7.57
CA THR A 53 11.38 4.97 6.33
C THR A 53 11.50 6.14 5.35
N ARG A 54 12.37 7.11 5.68
CA ARG A 54 12.53 8.39 4.94
C ARG A 54 12.92 8.28 3.46
N TYR A 55 13.47 7.15 3.03
CA TYR A 55 13.90 6.95 1.63
C TYR A 55 12.83 6.27 0.76
N ALA A 56 11.75 5.78 1.37
CA ALA A 56 10.62 5.23 0.63
C ALA A 56 9.81 6.37 0.02
N ARG A 57 9.30 6.13 -1.19
CA ARG A 57 8.45 7.11 -1.90
C ARG A 57 7.09 6.53 -2.29
N ALA A 58 6.95 5.21 -2.23
CA ALA A 58 5.71 4.53 -2.56
C ALA A 58 5.37 3.46 -1.53
N ILE A 59 4.08 3.24 -1.32
CA ILE A 59 3.51 2.18 -0.49
C ILE A 59 2.70 1.26 -1.41
N VAL A 60 3.05 -0.02 -1.41
CA VAL A 60 2.28 -1.08 -2.06
C VAL A 60 1.42 -1.77 -1.01
N ILE A 61 0.11 -1.69 -1.17
CA ILE A 61 -0.86 -2.25 -0.23
C ILE A 61 -1.64 -3.42 -0.87
N PHE A 62 -1.57 -4.56 -0.19
CA PHE A 62 -2.48 -5.68 -0.39
C PHE A 62 -3.35 -5.76 0.86
N ALA A 63 -4.52 -5.12 0.82
CA ALA A 63 -5.44 -5.09 1.94
C ALA A 63 -6.88 -4.93 1.45
N SER A 64 -7.83 -5.19 2.33
CA SER A 64 -9.25 -4.98 2.04
C SER A 64 -9.55 -3.48 1.85
N ASP A 65 -10.64 -3.16 1.17
CA ASP A 65 -11.10 -1.78 1.00
C ASP A 65 -11.43 -1.08 2.33
N GLU A 66 -11.87 -1.83 3.34
CA GLU A 66 -12.13 -1.30 4.68
C GLU A 66 -10.86 -0.83 5.41
N ASP A 67 -9.72 -1.49 5.16
CA ASP A 67 -8.44 -1.19 5.80
C ASP A 67 -7.70 0.00 5.17
N ILE A 68 -7.92 0.22 3.86
CA ILE A 68 -7.26 1.29 3.07
C ILE A 68 -7.79 2.69 3.46
N SER A 69 -9.10 2.78 3.75
CA SER A 69 -9.83 4.05 3.89
C SER A 69 -9.60 4.87 5.14
N LYS A 70 -8.83 4.39 6.10
CA LYS A 70 -8.72 5.10 7.38
C LYS A 70 -7.40 5.83 7.57
N ARG A 71 -6.46 5.68 6.63
CA ARG A 71 -5.03 5.90 6.90
C ARG A 71 -4.26 6.60 5.77
N ALA A 72 -4.90 6.81 4.62
CA ALA A 72 -4.28 7.51 3.48
C ALA A 72 -3.78 8.92 3.85
N ASP A 73 -4.58 9.68 4.59
CA ASP A 73 -4.26 11.05 5.02
C ASP A 73 -3.00 11.16 5.89
N GLN A 74 -2.73 10.16 6.72
CA GLN A 74 -1.64 10.23 7.71
C GLN A 74 -0.26 10.03 7.07
N LEU A 75 -0.22 9.58 5.82
CA LEU A 75 0.98 9.13 5.11
C LEU A 75 1.40 10.08 3.98
N GLY A 76 0.81 11.29 3.93
CA GLY A 76 0.71 12.23 2.79
C GLY A 76 1.93 12.60 1.92
N HIS A 77 3.09 11.97 2.06
CA HIS A 77 4.19 12.04 1.10
C HIS A 77 4.39 10.78 0.25
N PHE A 78 3.67 9.69 0.54
CA PHE A 78 3.79 8.44 -0.19
C PHE A 78 2.83 8.35 -1.37
N LEU A 79 3.32 7.79 -2.48
CA LEU A 79 2.47 7.34 -3.58
C LEU A 79 1.83 5.99 -3.23
N TRP A 80 0.52 5.87 -3.38
CA TRP A 80 -0.20 4.62 -3.11
C TRP A 80 -0.24 3.72 -4.34
N ILE A 81 0.08 2.43 -4.14
CA ILE A 81 -0.07 1.37 -5.13
C ILE A 81 -0.99 0.29 -4.52
N GLY A 82 -2.24 0.23 -4.98
CA GLY A 82 -3.26 -0.68 -4.45
C GLY A 82 -3.47 -1.93 -5.30
N SER A 83 -3.82 -3.05 -4.64
CA SER A 83 -4.28 -4.28 -5.30
C SER A 83 -5.68 -4.14 -5.92
N ASP A 84 -6.19 -5.23 -6.50
CA ASP A 84 -7.54 -5.34 -7.05
C ASP A 84 -8.65 -5.21 -6.01
N SER A 85 -8.33 -5.45 -4.73
CA SER A 85 -9.24 -5.20 -3.61
C SER A 85 -9.65 -3.72 -3.52
N TRP A 86 -8.73 -2.80 -3.85
CA TRP A 86 -9.01 -1.38 -4.10
C TRP A 86 -9.59 -1.21 -5.51
N GLY A 87 -8.83 -1.58 -6.53
CA GLY A 87 -9.25 -1.48 -7.94
C GLY A 87 -9.80 -0.10 -8.29
N ALA A 88 -11.01 -0.06 -8.89
CA ALA A 88 -11.70 1.17 -9.29
C ALA A 88 -12.75 1.64 -8.26
N LYS A 89 -12.76 1.09 -7.04
CA LYS A 89 -13.75 1.47 -6.02
C LYS A 89 -13.42 2.82 -5.40
N THR A 90 -14.45 3.60 -5.11
CA THR A 90 -14.35 4.87 -4.36
C THR A 90 -14.59 4.70 -2.86
N SER A 91 -15.21 3.59 -2.43
CA SER A 91 -15.38 3.25 -1.01
C SER A 91 -14.09 3.30 -0.17
N PRO A 92 -12.91 2.87 -0.67
CA PRO A 92 -11.69 2.87 0.12
C PRO A 92 -11.09 4.26 0.36
N ILE A 93 -11.65 5.32 -0.22
CA ILE A 93 -11.08 6.68 -0.13
C ILE A 93 -12.15 7.76 0.07
N ASN A 94 -13.36 7.34 0.42
CA ASN A 94 -14.46 8.26 0.65
C ASN A 94 -14.07 9.22 1.80
N GLN A 95 -14.11 10.53 1.54
CA GLN A 95 -13.64 11.61 2.43
C GLN A 95 -12.12 11.74 2.59
N LEU A 96 -11.32 10.91 1.91
CA LEU A 96 -9.84 10.98 1.86
C LEU A 96 -9.34 11.09 0.40
N GLU A 97 -10.12 11.71 -0.47
CA GLU A 97 -9.85 11.77 -1.90
C GLU A 97 -8.51 12.45 -2.20
N ASP A 98 -8.18 13.49 -1.43
CA ASP A 98 -6.93 14.23 -1.54
C ASP A 98 -5.70 13.37 -1.28
N ALA A 99 -5.77 12.44 -0.32
CA ALA A 99 -4.66 11.53 -0.02
C ALA A 99 -4.53 10.38 -1.04
N ALA A 100 -5.56 10.14 -1.84
CA ALA A 100 -5.57 9.16 -2.90
C ALA A 100 -5.15 9.73 -4.26
N VAL A 101 -4.92 11.05 -4.36
CA VAL A 101 -4.49 11.68 -5.60
C VAL A 101 -3.16 11.08 -6.08
N GLY A 102 -3.17 10.60 -7.32
CA GLY A 102 -2.00 9.94 -7.93
C GLY A 102 -1.84 8.47 -7.56
N ALA A 103 -2.74 7.90 -6.75
CA ALA A 103 -2.72 6.47 -6.46
C ALA A 103 -2.85 5.63 -7.75
N VAL A 104 -2.07 4.56 -7.82
CA VAL A 104 -2.13 3.58 -8.91
C VAL A 104 -2.75 2.31 -8.37
N THR A 105 -3.84 1.85 -8.96
CA THR A 105 -4.47 0.57 -8.58
C THR A 105 -4.48 -0.39 -9.76
N ILE A 106 -4.41 -1.68 -9.46
CA ILE A 106 -4.59 -2.72 -10.47
C ILE A 106 -6.03 -3.22 -10.42
N LEU A 107 -6.62 -3.51 -11.57
CA LEU A 107 -7.91 -4.20 -11.66
C LEU A 107 -7.86 -5.16 -12.85
N PRO A 108 -8.01 -6.48 -12.64
CA PRO A 108 -8.02 -7.44 -13.73
C PRO A 108 -9.15 -7.15 -14.72
N LYS A 109 -8.82 -7.11 -16.01
CA LYS A 109 -9.81 -7.02 -17.07
C LYS A 109 -10.56 -8.35 -17.15
N ARG A 110 -11.89 -8.33 -16.94
CA ARG A 110 -12.72 -9.52 -17.12
C ARG A 110 -12.83 -9.86 -18.60
N ALA A 111 -12.48 -11.08 -18.97
CA ALA A 111 -12.82 -11.67 -20.27
C ALA A 111 -14.04 -12.59 -20.08
N THR A 112 -15.11 -12.36 -20.84
CA THR A 112 -16.25 -13.28 -20.87
C THR A 112 -15.83 -14.48 -21.70
N ILE A 113 -15.72 -15.65 -21.07
CA ILE A 113 -15.47 -16.90 -21.79
C ILE A 113 -16.84 -17.36 -22.30
N SER A 114 -17.04 -17.27 -23.61
CA SER A 114 -18.22 -17.81 -24.31
C SER A 114 -18.01 -19.27 -24.66
#